data_AF-A0A9D6YB01-F1
#
_entry.id   AF-A0A9D6YB01-F1
#
_cell.length_a   1.000
_cell.length_b   1.000
_cell.length_c   1.000
_cell.angle_alpha   90.00
_cell.angle_beta   90.00
_cell.angle_gamma   90.00
#
_symmetry.space_group_name_H-M   'P 1'
#
loop_
_entity.id
_entity.type
_entity.pdbx_description
1 polymer ?
#
loop_
_entity_poly.entity_id
_entity_poly.type
_entity_poly.pdbx_seq_one_letter_code
_entity_poly.pdbx_strand_id
1 'polypeptide(L)' 'MSLIEIDGAIGPATAGYVSRAIKEAAAAQSQCLIVQLDTPGGLLDSTKDI' A
#
# COMPACT_ATOMS: atom_id res chain seq x y z
N MET A 1 -7.98 -10.68 7.93
CA MET A 1 -8.22 -9.42 7.21
C MET A 1 -7.21 -8.43 7.75
N SER A 2 -6.46 -7.75 6.87
CA SER A 2 -5.39 -6.83 7.25
C SER A 2 -5.74 -5.40 6.81
N LEU A 3 -5.21 -4.40 7.50
CA LEU A 3 -5.38 -2.98 7.19
C LEU A 3 -4.01 -2.29 7.21
N ILE A 4 -3.76 -1.43 6.23
CA ILE A 4 -2.68 -0.44 6.27
C ILE A 4 -3.26 0.95 6.01
N GLU A 5 -2.63 1.96 6.57
CA GLU A 5 -2.97 3.36 6.39
C GLU A 5 -1.81 4.06 5.69
N ILE A 6 -2.14 4.84 4.66
CA ILE A 6 -1.20 5.67 3.93
C ILE A 6 -1.73 7.09 4.05
N ASP A 7 -0.99 7.91 4.79
CA ASP A 7 -1.18 9.36 4.90
C ASP A 7 0.01 10.06 4.27
N GLY A 8 -0.23 10.82 3.20
CA GLY A 8 0.77 11.62 2.49
C GLY A 8 1.02 11.19 1.05
N ALA A 9 2.10 11.69 0.47
CA ALA A 9 2.35 11.58 -0.98
C ALA A 9 2.68 10.15 -1.44
N ILE A 10 2.26 9.80 -2.66
CA ILE A 10 2.62 8.53 -3.30
C ILE A 10 4.00 8.62 -3.96
N GLY A 11 4.94 7.78 -3.50
CA GLY A 11 6.28 7.66 -4.07
C GLY A 11 6.85 6.24 -3.92
N PRO A 12 8.14 6.02 -4.27
CA PRO A 12 8.74 4.69 -4.29
C PRO A 12 8.71 3.97 -2.94
N ALA A 13 8.81 4.73 -1.83
CA ALA A 13 8.71 4.20 -0.49
C ALA A 13 7.29 3.64 -0.21
N THR A 14 6.25 4.36 -0.62
CA THR A 14 4.85 3.94 -0.49
C THR A 14 4.57 2.70 -1.33
N ALA A 15 5.08 2.63 -2.57
CA ALA A 15 4.97 1.44 -3.41
C ALA A 15 5.65 0.21 -2.77
N GLY A 16 6.86 0.38 -2.24
CA GLY A 16 7.55 -0.67 -1.50
C GLY A 16 6.81 -1.10 -0.24
N TYR A 17 6.19 -0.16 0.48
CA TYR A 17 5.38 -0.44 1.65
C TYR A 17 4.14 -1.27 1.31
N VAL A 18 3.38 -0.91 0.27
CA VAL A 18 2.21 -1.67 -0.18
C VAL A 18 2.62 -3.09 -0.62
N SER A 19 3.71 -3.22 -1.39
CA SER A 19 4.23 -4.54 -1.79
C SER A 19 4.58 -5.42 -0.59
N ARG A 20 5.16 -4.82 0.47
CA ARG A 20 5.45 -5.53 1.72
C ARG A 20 4.17 -5.93 2.44
N ALA A 21 3.22 -5.02 2.57
CA ALA A 21 1.94 -5.28 3.24
C ALA A 21 1.14 -6.40 2.57
N ILE A 22 1.18 -6.50 1.23
CA ILE A 22 0.56 -7.61 0.49
C ILE A 22 1.20 -8.95 0.89
N LYS A 23 2.54 -9.02 0.95
CA LYS A 23 3.27 -10.22 1.37
C LYS A 23 2.94 -10.61 2.81
N GLU A 24 2.88 -9.62 3.70
CA GLU A 24 2.52 -9.83 5.11
C GLU A 24 1.07 -10.32 5.26
N ALA A 25 0.12 -9.75 4.53
CA ALA A 25 -1.27 -10.18 4.52
C ALA A 25 -1.42 -11.62 3.98
N ALA A 26 -0.68 -11.97 2.92
CA ALA A 26 -0.66 -13.32 2.38
C ALA A 26 -0.06 -14.34 3.38
N ALA A 27 1.05 -14.00 4.04
CA ALA A 27 1.67 -14.83 5.06
C ALA A 27 0.76 -15.03 6.28
N ALA A 28 -0.02 -14.01 6.63
CA ALA A 28 -1.04 -14.08 7.69
C ALA A 28 -2.33 -14.79 7.26
N GLN A 29 -2.41 -15.30 6.03
CA GLN A 29 -3.62 -15.91 5.43
C GLN A 29 -4.85 -15.00 5.53
N SER A 30 -4.65 -13.69 5.44
CA SER A 30 -5.76 -12.73 5.42
C SER A 30 -6.56 -12.88 4.14
N GLN A 31 -7.90 -12.95 4.28
CA GLN A 31 -8.82 -12.97 3.14
C GLN A 31 -8.67 -11.75 2.21
N CYS A 32 -8.32 -10.59 2.76
CA CYS A 32 -8.04 -9.37 2.02
C CYS A 32 -7.13 -8.42 2.82
N LEU A 33 -6.52 -7.49 2.08
CA LEU A 33 -5.84 -6.30 2.60
C LEU A 33 -6.67 -5.07 2.23
N ILE A 34 -7.06 -4.28 3.22
CA ILE A 34 -7.60 -2.93 3.00
C ILE A 34 -6.45 -1.94 3.06
N VAL A 35 -6.42 -1.03 2.10
CA VAL A 35 -5.52 0.12 2.08
C VAL A 35 -6.36 1.37 2.22
N GLN A 36 -6.24 2.05 3.36
CA GLN A 36 -6.84 3.37 3.54
C GLN A 36 -5.86 4.43 3.05
N LEU A 37 -6.31 5.25 2.11
CA LEU A 37 -5.49 6.25 1.42
C LEU A 37 -6.02 7.64 1.71
N ASP A 38 -5.21 8.46 2.37
CA ASP A 38 -5.34 9.91 2.40
C ASP A 38 -4.08 10.51 1.77
N THR A 39 -4.20 10.96 0.52
CA THR A 39 -3.04 11.41 -0.24
C THR A 39 -3.35 12.68 -1.02
N PRO A 40 -2.45 13.69 -1.01
CA PRO A 40 -2.57 14.85 -1.90
C PRO A 40 -2.23 14.50 -3.36
N GLY A 41 -1.81 13.26 -3.64
CA GLY A 41 -1.33 12.78 -4.93
C GLY A 41 0.14 12.32 -4.87
N GLY A 42 0.78 12.18 -6.03
CA GLY A 42 2.18 11.74 -6.08
C GLY A 42 2.65 11.36 -7.47
N LEU A 43 3.68 10.53 -7.52
CA LEU A 43 4.25 10.06 -8.78
C LEU A 43 3.32 9.06 -9.44
N LEU A 44 3.01 9.32 -10.71
CA LEU A 44 2.21 8.41 -11.53
C LEU A 44 2.87 7.04 -11.64
N ASP A 45 4.19 6.99 -11.81
CA ASP A 45 4.93 5.74 -11.93
C ASP A 45 4.82 4.91 -10.64
N SER A 46 5.00 5.54 -9.47
CA SER A 46 4.81 4.84 -8.18
C SER A 46 3.37 4.37 -7.97
N THR A 47 2.38 5.09 -8.50
CA THR A 47 0.97 4.67 -8.42
C THR A 47 0.69 3.47 -9.33
N LYS A 48 1.38 3.35 -10.47
CA LYS A 48 1.29 2.19 -11.38
C LYS A 48 2.03 0.96 -10.86
N ASP A 49 3.07 1.16 -10.06
CA ASP A 49 3.84 0.08 -9.44
C ASP A 49 3.13 -0.57 -8.24
N ILE A 50 2.15 0.15 -7.64
CA ILE A 50 1.24 -0.37 -6.60
C ILE A 50 0.20 -1.28 -7.23
#